data_AF-A0A7J4U2U0-F1
#
_entry.id   AF-A0A7J4U2U0-F1
#
_cell.length_a   1.000
_cell.length_b   1.000
_cell.length_c   1.000
_cell.angle_alpha   90.00
_cell.angle_beta   90.00
_cell.angle_gamma   90.00
#
_symmetry.space_group_name_H-M   'P 1'
#
loop_
_entity.id
_entity.type
_entity.pdbx_description
1 polymer ?
#
loop_
_entity_poly.entity_id
_entity_poly.type
_entity_poly.pdbx_seq_one_letter_code
_entity_poly.pdbx_strand_id
1 'polypeptide(L)'
;MDSLKIIGTSHIAKQSIDEITRTFKSYDPDIVCVELDPKRLHALMTDAKPDYSLAGIKRYGLQGYLFAVIGGFIQKKLGNVVGTKPGSDMLTAVNLSRINKKQLMLVDQDIEITLKRFS
;
A
#
# COMPACT_ATOMS: atom_id res chain seq x y z
N MET A 1 15.67 24.07 -9.11
CA MET A 1 16.43 23.13 -8.27
C MET A 1 15.50 21.97 -8.03
N ASP A 2 15.87 20.79 -8.50
CA ASP A 2 15.06 19.60 -8.26
C ASP A 2 15.36 19.12 -6.84
N SER A 3 14.39 19.25 -5.94
CA SER A 3 14.50 18.74 -4.58
C SER A 3 13.79 17.39 -4.48
N LEU A 4 14.30 16.50 -3.62
CA LEU A 4 13.69 15.22 -3.28
C LEU A 4 13.41 15.20 -1.79
N LYS A 5 12.20 14.75 -1.41
CA LYS A 5 11.82 14.52 -0.02
C LYS A 5 11.28 13.11 0.16
N ILE A 6 11.90 12.37 1.09
CA ILE A 6 11.52 11.00 1.44
C ILE A 6 10.82 11.05 2.79
N ILE A 7 9.67 10.38 2.88
CA ILE A 7 8.89 10.25 4.12
C ILE A 7 8.85 8.76 4.45
N GLY A 8 9.39 8.39 5.62
CA GLY A 8 9.18 7.05 6.16
C GLY A 8 7.78 6.94 6.75
N THR A 9 7.06 5.86 6.45
CA THR A 9 5.72 5.65 7.00
C THR A 9 5.66 4.36 7.81
N SER A 10 4.76 4.34 8.79
CA SER A 10 4.27 3.10 9.39
C SER A 10 2.86 2.88 8.85
N HIS A 11 2.67 1.81 8.07
CA HIS A 11 1.45 1.52 7.27
C HIS A 11 0.14 1.39 8.04
N ILE A 12 0.19 1.48 9.37
CA ILE A 12 -0.94 1.36 10.29
C ILE A 12 -1.05 2.56 11.24
N ALA A 13 -0.18 3.56 11.10
CA ALA A 13 -0.11 4.68 12.03
C ALA A 13 -0.83 5.91 11.47
N LYS A 14 -1.77 6.45 12.26
CA LYS A 14 -2.41 7.75 11.98
C LYS A 14 -1.40 8.88 11.81
N GLN A 15 -0.29 8.82 12.55
CA GLN A 15 0.81 9.78 12.44
C GLN A 15 1.39 9.86 11.01
N SER A 16 1.47 8.74 10.29
CA SER A 16 1.93 8.70 8.90
C SER A 16 1.03 9.54 8.00
N ILE A 17 -0.30 9.44 8.18
CA ILE A 17 -1.28 10.21 7.40
C ILE A 17 -1.11 11.72 7.65
N ASP A 18 -0.95 12.11 8.91
CA ASP A 18 -0.76 13.51 9.29
C ASP A 18 0.55 14.09 8.73
N GLU A 19 1.62 13.30 8.77
CA GLU A 19 2.94 13.69 8.25
C GLU A 19 2.94 13.81 6.72
N ILE A 20 2.34 12.85 6.02
CA ILE A 20 2.16 12.91 4.56
C ILE A 20 1.37 14.17 4.19
N THR A 21 0.25 14.42 4.87
CA THR A 21 -0.62 15.56 4.57
C THR A 21 0.09 16.90 4.81
N ARG A 22 0.80 17.04 5.94
CA ARG A 22 1.58 18.25 6.25
C ARG A 22 2.72 18.45 5.26
N THR A 23 3.44 17.37 4.94
CA THR A 23 4.57 17.44 4.01
C THR A 23 4.11 17.80 2.61
N PHE A 24 3.05 17.15 2.10
CA PHE A 24 2.50 17.45 0.79
C PHE A 24 2.12 18.94 0.66
N LYS A 25 1.44 19.51 1.67
CA LYS A 25 1.02 20.91 1.66
C LYS A 25 2.19 21.89 1.73
N SER A 26 3.23 21.59 2.50
CA SER A 26 4.37 22.48 2.71
C SER A 26 5.41 22.37 1.59
N TYR A 27 5.57 21.18 1.03
CA TYR A 27 6.55 20.88 -0.01
C TYR A 27 6.02 21.12 -1.43
N ASP A 28 4.69 21.04 -1.62
CA ASP A 28 4.00 21.20 -2.91
C ASP A 28 4.65 20.43 -4.08
N PRO A 29 4.75 19.10 -4.00
CA PRO A 29 5.48 18.31 -5.01
C PRO A 29 4.79 18.36 -6.38
N ASP A 30 5.58 18.34 -7.45
CA ASP A 30 5.09 18.10 -8.83
C ASP A 30 4.77 16.62 -9.06
N ILE A 31 5.57 15.73 -8.45
CA ILE A 31 5.48 14.28 -8.58
C ILE A 31 5.41 13.66 -7.19
N VAL A 32 4.44 12.77 -6.99
CA VAL A 32 4.30 11.93 -5.79
C VAL A 32 4.67 10.50 -6.16
N CYS A 33 5.72 9.98 -5.53
CA CYS A 33 6.13 8.58 -5.66
C CYS A 33 5.62 7.78 -4.45
N VAL A 34 5.01 6.62 -4.69
CA VAL A 34 4.50 5.72 -3.64
C VAL A 34 5.11 4.34 -3.82
N GLU A 35 5.67 3.78 -2.75
CA GLU A 35 6.18 2.40 -2.67
C GLU A 35 5.02 1.41 -2.69
N LEU A 36 4.42 1.23 -3.86
CA LEU A 36 3.26 0.39 -4.07
C LEU A 36 3.16 -0.03 -5.54
N ASP A 37 2.84 -1.28 -5.83
CA ASP A 37 2.61 -1.75 -7.20
C ASP A 37 1.13 -1.58 -7.64
N PRO A 38 0.84 -1.58 -8.96
CA PRO A 38 -0.52 -1.35 -9.47
C PRO A 38 -1.58 -2.35 -8.95
N LYS A 39 -1.22 -3.62 -8.77
CA LYS A 39 -2.16 -4.65 -8.28
C LYS A 39 -2.49 -4.42 -6.81
N ARG A 40 -1.48 -4.10 -6.00
CA ARG A 40 -1.70 -3.73 -4.59
C ARG A 40 -2.49 -2.43 -4.46
N LEU A 41 -2.25 -1.43 -5.30
CA LEU A 41 -3.09 -0.22 -5.33
C LEU A 41 -4.54 -0.54 -5.66
N HIS A 42 -4.78 -1.37 -6.69
CA HIS A 42 -6.12 -1.79 -7.05
C HIS A 42 -6.82 -2.50 -5.88
N ALA A 43 -6.12 -3.41 -5.19
CA ALA A 43 -6.65 -4.12 -4.03
C ALA A 43 -7.01 -3.16 -2.88
N LEU A 44 -6.16 -2.17 -2.60
CA LEU A 44 -6.42 -1.15 -1.57
C LEU A 44 -7.62 -0.25 -1.92
N MET A 45 -7.80 0.10 -3.20
CA MET A 45 -8.91 0.97 -3.65
C MET A 45 -10.26 0.26 -3.69
N THR A 46 -10.28 -1.02 -4.01
CA THR A 46 -11.52 -1.80 -4.17
C THR A 46 -12.01 -2.42 -2.87
N ASP A 47 -11.27 -2.24 -1.76
CA ASP A 47 -11.42 -3.02 -0.52
C ASP A 47 -11.53 -4.52 -0.85
N ALA A 48 -10.82 -4.95 -1.92
CA ALA A 48 -10.96 -6.28 -2.48
C ALA A 48 -10.66 -7.28 -1.38
N LYS A 49 -11.67 -8.07 -1.03
CA LYS A 49 -11.49 -9.17 -0.10
C LYS A 49 -10.41 -10.08 -0.70
N PRO A 50 -9.45 -10.57 0.12
CA PRO A 50 -8.49 -11.54 -0.36
C PRO A 50 -9.23 -12.66 -1.09
N ASP A 51 -8.74 -13.04 -2.26
CA ASP A 51 -9.27 -14.19 -2.97
C ASP A 51 -8.88 -15.45 -2.20
N TYR A 52 -9.81 -15.94 -1.35
CA TYR A 52 -9.68 -17.20 -0.63
C TYR A 52 -9.99 -18.41 -1.53
N SER A 53 -10.09 -18.23 -2.85
CA SER A 53 -10.33 -19.34 -3.75
C SER A 53 -9.12 -20.27 -3.85
N LEU A 54 -9.40 -21.55 -4.09
CA LEU A 54 -8.40 -22.60 -4.34
C LEU A 54 -7.47 -22.26 -5.54
N ALA A 55 -7.81 -21.26 -6.36
CA ALA A 55 -6.95 -20.77 -7.42
C ALA A 55 -5.64 -20.16 -6.88
N GLY A 56 -5.64 -19.63 -5.66
CA GLY A 56 -4.45 -19.14 -4.97
C GLY A 56 -3.42 -20.24 -4.69
N ILE A 57 -3.88 -21.47 -4.43
CA ILE A 57 -3.01 -22.65 -4.22
C ILE A 57 -2.26 -22.99 -5.51
N LYS A 58 -2.93 -22.90 -6.66
CA LYS A 58 -2.30 -23.16 -7.97
C LYS A 58 -1.25 -22.11 -8.34
N ARG A 59 -1.35 -20.90 -7.76
CA ARG A 59 -0.51 -19.75 -8.07
C ARG A 59 0.70 -19.60 -7.13
N TYR A 60 0.55 -19.95 -5.86
CA TYR A 60 1.57 -19.72 -4.82
C TYR A 60 1.90 -20.97 -3.98
N GLY A 61 1.33 -22.14 -4.31
CA GLY A 61 1.41 -23.33 -3.48
C GLY A 61 0.55 -23.23 -2.21
N LEU A 62 0.37 -24.36 -1.51
CA LEU A 62 -0.46 -24.43 -0.31
C LEU A 62 0.10 -23.58 0.84
N GLN A 63 1.43 -23.55 0.99
CA GLN A 63 2.11 -22.78 2.04
C GLN A 63 2.00 -21.26 1.81
N GLY A 64 2.25 -20.79 0.58
CA GLY A 64 2.12 -19.38 0.22
C GLY A 64 0.68 -18.87 0.35
N TYR A 65 -0.30 -19.70 -0.04
CA TYR A 65 -1.72 -19.41 0.19
C TYR A 65 -2.03 -19.26 1.68
N LEU A 66 -1.59 -20.19 2.53
CA LEU A 66 -1.87 -20.15 3.97
C LEU A 66 -1.24 -18.92 4.65
N PHE A 67 -0.02 -18.55 4.25
CA PHE A 67 0.64 -17.34 4.72
C PHE A 67 -0.14 -16.07 4.35
N ALA A 68 -0.63 -15.98 3.11
CA ALA A 68 -1.43 -14.85 2.65
C ALA A 68 -2.75 -14.72 3.43
N VAL A 69 -3.44 -15.84 3.69
CA VAL A 69 -4.69 -15.87 4.47
C VAL A 69 -4.46 -15.43 5.91
N ILE A 70 -3.44 -15.97 6.58
CA ILE A 70 -3.09 -15.62 7.96
C ILE A 70 -2.66 -14.15 8.04
N GLY A 71 -1.81 -13.71 7.11
CA GLY A 71 -1.36 -12.32 7.02
C GLY A 71 -2.52 -11.34 6.85
N GLY A 72 -3.48 -11.64 5.97
CA GLY A 72 -4.68 -10.82 5.77
C GLY A 72 -5.57 -10.74 7.01
N PHE A 73 -5.73 -11.84 7.75
CA PHE A 73 -6.46 -11.85 9.02
C PHE A 73 -5.78 -10.98 10.09
N ILE A 74 -4.47 -11.10 10.22
CA ILE A 74 -3.65 -10.30 11.16
C ILE A 74 -3.74 -8.81 10.79
N GLN A 75 -3.61 -8.47 9.51
CA GLN A 75 -3.75 -7.10 9.00
C GLN A 75 -5.09 -6.48 9.35
N LYS A 76 -6.20 -7.20 9.14
CA LYS A 76 -7.54 -6.73 9.48
C LYS A 76 -7.69 -6.49 10.99
N LYS A 77 -7.14 -7.39 11.81
CA LYS A 77 -7.19 -7.26 13.28
C LYS A 77 -6.36 -6.07 13.76
N LEU A 78 -5.16 -5.87 13.23
CA LEU A 78 -4.32 -4.71 13.52
C LEU A 78 -5.03 -3.41 13.14
N GLY A 79 -5.59 -3.31 11.94
CA GLY A 79 -6.26 -2.08 11.50
C GLY A 79 -7.42 -1.63 12.39
N ASN A 80 -8.14 -2.58 13.00
CA ASN A 80 -9.20 -2.29 13.97
C ASN A 80 -8.65 -1.76 15.31
N VAL A 81 -7.46 -2.19 15.72
CA VAL A 81 -6.82 -1.76 16.98
C VAL A 81 -6.21 -0.37 16.84
N VAL A 82 -5.56 -0.07 15.72
CA VAL A 82 -4.91 1.23 15.49
C VAL A 82 -5.84 2.28 14.89
N GLY A 83 -7.08 1.91 14.57
CA GLY A 83 -8.10 2.80 14.03
C GLY A 83 -7.86 3.24 12.58
N THR A 84 -6.88 2.66 11.89
CA THR A 84 -6.59 2.91 10.46
C THR A 84 -6.31 1.60 9.74
N LYS A 85 -6.84 1.44 8.51
CA LYS A 85 -6.60 0.22 7.72
C LYS A 85 -5.14 0.21 7.23
N PRO A 86 -4.46 -0.96 7.16
CA PRO A 86 -3.18 -1.07 6.48
C PRO A 86 -3.21 -0.44 5.09
N GLY A 87 -2.22 0.40 4.76
CA GLY A 87 -2.15 1.11 3.47
C GLY A 87 -2.97 2.41 3.39
N SER A 88 -3.59 2.85 4.49
CA SER A 88 -4.30 4.15 4.54
C SER A 88 -3.37 5.34 4.29
N ASP A 89 -2.11 5.24 4.72
CA ASP A 89 -1.05 6.21 4.47
C ASP A 89 -0.74 6.32 2.96
N MET A 90 -0.55 5.19 2.29
CA MET A 90 -0.32 5.13 0.85
C MET A 90 -1.51 5.70 0.07
N LEU A 91 -2.74 5.32 0.44
CA LEU A 91 -3.96 5.86 -0.17
C LEU A 91 -4.09 7.37 0.07
N THR A 92 -3.62 7.88 1.20
CA THR A 92 -3.59 9.33 1.46
C THR A 92 -2.70 10.04 0.45
N ALA A 93 -1.49 9.54 0.20
CA ALA A 93 -0.59 10.12 -0.81
C ALA A 93 -1.19 10.06 -2.23
N VAL A 94 -1.79 8.91 -2.60
CA VAL A 94 -2.48 8.73 -3.89
C VAL A 94 -3.67 9.69 -4.06
N ASN A 95 -4.46 9.88 -3.01
CA ASN A 95 -5.61 10.77 -3.06
C ASN A 95 -5.19 12.24 -3.13
N LEU A 96 -4.17 12.64 -2.36
CA LEU A 96 -3.62 13.99 -2.41
C LEU A 96 -3.07 14.33 -3.80
N SER A 97 -2.34 13.40 -4.45
CA SER A 97 -1.86 13.64 -5.81
C SER A 97 -3.01 13.81 -6.80
N ARG A 98 -4.03 12.94 -6.75
CA ARG A 98 -5.21 13.02 -7.64
C ARG A 98 -6.01 14.31 -7.45
N ILE A 99 -6.34 14.67 -6.21
CA ILE A 99 -7.15 15.86 -5.89
C ILE A 99 -6.43 17.14 -6.34
N ASN A 100 -5.11 17.20 -6.15
CA ASN A 100 -4.30 18.38 -6.50
C ASN A 100 -3.70 18.29 -7.91
N LYS A 101 -4.11 17.30 -8.72
CA LYS A 101 -3.63 17.06 -10.09
C LYS A 101 -2.11 16.99 -10.22
N LYS A 102 -1.44 16.44 -9.20
CA LYS A 102 0.00 16.15 -9.24
C LYS A 102 0.25 14.80 -9.91
N GLN A 103 1.40 14.63 -10.53
CA GLN A 103 1.76 13.37 -11.16
C GLN A 103 1.95 12.30 -10.08
N LEU A 104 1.39 11.09 -10.31
CA LEU A 104 1.55 9.95 -9.42
C LEU A 104 2.45 8.90 -10.09
N MET A 105 3.46 8.43 -9.37
CA MET A 105 4.32 7.34 -9.79
C MET A 105 4.31 6.23 -8.73
N LEU A 106 4.15 4.99 -9.21
CA LEU A 106 4.23 3.79 -8.40
C LEU A 106 5.64 3.22 -8.55
N VAL A 107 6.36 3.08 -7.43
CA VAL A 107 7.82 2.81 -7.43
C VAL A 107 8.20 1.50 -6.72
N ASP A 108 7.24 0.59 -6.54
CA ASP A 108 7.49 -0.76 -6.04
C ASP A 108 7.41 -1.80 -7.17
N GLN A 109 8.08 -2.93 -6.99
CA GLN A 109 8.05 -4.04 -7.94
C GLN A 109 6.74 -4.82 -7.84
N ASP A 110 6.38 -5.53 -8.92
CA ASP A 110 5.24 -6.44 -8.91
C ASP A 110 5.43 -7.50 -7.80
N ILE A 111 4.49 -7.54 -6.85
CA ILE A 111 4.51 -8.45 -5.70
C ILE A 111 4.62 -9.93 -6.12
N GLU A 112 4.15 -10.31 -7.30
CA GLU A 112 4.26 -11.69 -7.79
C GLU A 112 5.70 -12.11 -8.08
N ILE A 113 6.58 -11.17 -8.43
CA ILE A 113 8.02 -11.44 -8.59
C ILE A 113 8.62 -11.83 -7.25
N THR A 114 8.24 -11.12 -6.18
CA THR A 114 8.66 -11.42 -4.81
C THR A 114 8.15 -12.79 -4.37
N LEU A 115 6.85 -13.07 -4.54
CA LEU A 115 6.21 -14.31 -4.10
C LEU A 115 6.79 -15.55 -4.79
N LYS A 116 7.14 -15.45 -6.08
CA LYS A 116 7.80 -16.54 -6.84
C LYS A 116 9.17 -16.96 -6.28
N ARG A 117 9.84 -16.13 -5.48
CA ARG A 117 11.13 -16.48 -4.86
C ARG A 117 10.96 -17.29 -3.58
N PHE A 118 9.76 -17.31 -3.02
CA PHE A 118 9.41 -18.09 -1.82
C PHE A 118 8.70 -19.40 -2.15
N SER A 119 8.47 -19.70 -3.43
CA SER A 119 7.87 -20.94 -3.93
C SER A 119 8.92 -21.93 -4.43
#